data_AF-A0A7S3P0Y3-F1
#
_entry.id   AF-A0A7S3P0Y3-F1
#
_cell.length_a   1.000
_cell.length_b   1.000
_cell.length_c   1.000
_cell.angle_alpha   90.00
_cell.angle_beta   90.00
_cell.angle_gamma   90.00
#
_symmetry.space_group_name_H-M   'P 1'
#
loop_
_entity.id
_entity.type
_entity.pdbx_description
1 polymer ?
#
loop_
_entity_poly.entity_id
_entity_poly.type
_entity_poly.pdbx_seq_one_letter_code
_entity_poly.pdbx_strand_id
1 'polypeptide(L)'
;MESNKRIDFGALLIGDDDKISDGENFRYGGPYDLRSIFCTHGMFYQAEGIESRTKSGTLQNEKEASVVVYLVEELKKKASQNRDAHWDHVDRLRIITSYQSQVVLIERMLRRRGLNNGVVATVDSSQGSEADVVILS
;
A
#
# COMPACT_ATOMS: atom_id res chain seq x y z
N MET A 1 -10.40 15.96 25.35
CA MET A 1 -9.40 15.91 24.28
C MET A 1 -8.97 14.46 24.14
N GLU A 2 -9.66 13.71 23.27
CA GLU A 2 -9.21 12.35 22.95
C GLU A 2 -7.91 12.47 22.15
N SER A 3 -6.86 11.84 22.67
CA SER A 3 -5.62 11.67 21.92
C SER A 3 -5.93 10.79 20.71
N ASN A 4 -5.92 11.38 19.52
CA ASN A 4 -5.87 10.63 18.27
C ASN A 4 -4.60 9.77 18.32
N LYS A 5 -4.74 8.49 18.67
CA LYS A 5 -3.65 7.53 18.61
C LYS A 5 -3.30 7.37 17.14
N ARG A 6 -2.24 8.04 16.72
CA ARG A 6 -1.67 7.92 15.36
C ARG A 6 -1.30 6.45 15.17
N ILE A 7 -1.76 5.85 14.07
CA ILE A 7 -1.42 4.48 13.74
C ILE A 7 0.09 4.43 13.50
N ASP A 8 0.80 3.60 14.26
CA ASP A 8 2.18 3.25 13.96
C ASP A 8 2.17 2.21 12.83
N PHE A 9 2.40 2.69 11.61
CA PHE A 9 2.39 1.87 10.40
C PHE A 9 3.58 0.89 10.34
N GLY A 10 4.64 1.11 11.12
CA GLY A 10 5.77 0.19 11.22
C GLY A 10 5.42 -1.07 12.01
N ALA A 11 4.75 -0.91 13.16
CA ALA A 11 4.20 -2.04 13.94
C ALA A 11 3.06 -2.78 13.21
N LEU A 12 2.40 -2.10 12.28
CA LEU A 12 1.21 -2.58 11.57
C LEU A 12 1.43 -3.83 10.72
N LEU A 13 2.61 -3.94 10.09
CA LEU A 13 2.92 -4.94 9.07
C LEU A 13 3.89 -6.02 9.55
N ILE A 14 4.52 -5.81 10.71
CA ILE A 14 5.56 -6.70 11.27
C ILE A 14 5.00 -7.60 12.38
N GLY A 15 3.85 -7.27 12.96
CA GLY A 15 3.33 -7.97 14.13
C GLY A 15 4.12 -7.55 15.38
N ASP A 16 3.42 -7.41 16.51
CA ASP A 16 3.98 -6.78 17.72
C ASP A 16 5.11 -7.59 18.39
N ASP A 17 5.42 -8.81 17.92
CA ASP A 17 6.30 -9.76 18.60
C ASP A 17 7.62 -10.09 17.86
N ASP A 18 7.81 -9.69 16.60
CA ASP A 18 9.02 -10.03 15.85
C ASP A 18 10.06 -8.90 15.89
N LYS A 19 11.19 -9.17 16.54
CA LYS A 19 12.39 -8.31 16.50
C LYS A 19 13.04 -8.41 15.12
N ILE A 20 12.47 -7.75 14.13
CA ILE A 20 13.06 -7.63 12.79
C ILE A 20 14.12 -6.52 12.82
N SER A 21 15.33 -6.85 12.39
CA SER A 21 16.41 -5.87 12.26
C SER A 21 16.45 -5.22 10.86
N ASP A 22 17.02 -4.03 10.76
CA ASP A 22 17.14 -3.28 9.50
C ASP A 22 17.90 -4.13 8.46
N GLY A 23 17.29 -4.31 7.29
CA GLY A 23 17.86 -5.13 6.21
C GLY A 23 17.54 -6.63 6.30
N GLU A 24 16.80 -7.10 7.30
CA GLU A 24 16.37 -8.49 7.35
C GLU A 24 15.29 -8.80 6.32
N ASN A 25 15.46 -9.96 5.67
CA ASN A 25 14.43 -10.57 4.86
C ASN A 25 13.46 -11.30 5.78
N PHE A 26 12.17 -11.03 5.62
CA PHE A 26 11.14 -11.83 6.26
C PHE A 26 10.06 -12.24 5.26
N ARG A 27 9.36 -13.32 5.58
CA ARG A 27 8.21 -13.79 4.82
C ARG A 27 6.94 -13.43 5.58
N TYR A 28 6.08 -12.64 4.96
CA TYR A 28 4.77 -12.38 5.52
C TYR A 28 3.84 -13.56 5.20
N GLY A 29 3.23 -14.18 6.20
CA GLY A 29 2.35 -15.36 6.07
C GLY A 29 0.97 -15.10 5.45
N GLY A 30 0.86 -14.09 4.59
CA GLY A 30 -0.38 -13.68 3.94
C GLY A 30 -0.72 -14.51 2.69
N PRO A 31 -1.80 -14.19 1.97
CA PRO A 31 -2.20 -14.91 0.75
C PRO A 31 -1.24 -14.74 -0.44
N TYR A 32 -0.20 -13.92 -0.28
CA TYR A 32 0.87 -13.70 -1.24
C TYR A 32 2.19 -14.15 -0.60
N ASP A 33 3.00 -14.96 -1.31
CA ASP A 33 4.38 -15.28 -0.91
C ASP A 33 5.23 -14.02 -1.10
N LEU A 34 5.10 -13.08 -0.16
CA LEU A 34 5.80 -11.81 -0.16
C LEU A 34 7.13 -11.99 0.54
N ARG A 35 8.21 -11.79 -0.22
CA ARG A 35 9.51 -11.50 0.36
C ARG A 35 9.54 -10.02 0.64
N SER A 36 9.87 -9.65 1.87
CA SER A 36 9.98 -8.25 2.25
C SER A 36 11.32 -7.95 2.91
N ILE A 37 11.84 -6.76 2.60
CA ILE A 37 12.99 -6.17 3.28
C ILE A 37 12.46 -5.05 4.16
N PHE A 38 12.69 -5.16 5.46
CA PHE A 38 12.38 -4.09 6.40
C PHE A 38 13.50 -3.04 6.38
N CYS A 39 13.11 -1.78 6.35
CA CYS A 39 14.01 -0.67 6.63
C CYS A 39 13.40 0.24 7.69
N THR A 40 14.26 0.99 8.39
CA THR A 40 13.87 1.81 9.56
C THR A 40 12.61 2.69 9.36
N HIS A 41 12.34 3.15 8.13
CA HIS A 41 11.19 3.98 7.80
C HIS A 41 10.34 3.44 6.64
N GLY A 42 10.43 2.15 6.34
CA GLY A 42 9.72 1.59 5.19
C GLY A 42 9.84 0.10 5.03
N MET A 43 9.17 -0.40 4.01
CA MET A 43 9.18 -1.82 3.67
C MET A 43 9.18 -1.97 2.15
N PHE A 44 10.03 -2.86 1.66
CA PHE A 44 10.03 -3.26 0.26
C PHE A 44 9.39 -4.62 0.14
N TYR A 45 8.34 -4.72 -0.67
CA TYR A 45 7.67 -5.99 -0.98
C TYR A 45 8.05 -6.44 -2.39
N GLN A 46 8.62 -7.63 -2.52
CA GLN A 46 8.87 -8.23 -3.81
C GLN A 46 7.58 -8.90 -4.34
N ALA A 47 7.08 -8.41 -5.47
CA ALA A 47 5.97 -9.02 -6.19
C ALA A 47 6.45 -9.57 -7.54
N GLU A 48 6.52 -10.89 -7.67
CA GLU A 48 6.89 -11.54 -8.94
C GLU A 48 5.68 -11.54 -9.89
N GLY A 49 5.52 -10.43 -10.63
CA GLY A 49 4.49 -10.23 -11.64
C GLY A 49 5.07 -10.15 -13.06
N ILE A 50 4.25 -10.50 -14.05
CA ILE A 50 4.56 -10.26 -15.46
C ILE A 50 3.83 -8.99 -15.89
N GLU A 51 4.57 -8.01 -16.40
CA GLU A 51 3.98 -6.82 -17.00
C GLU A 51 3.12 -7.22 -18.21
N SER A 52 1.91 -6.66 -18.27
CA SER A 52 1.01 -6.83 -19.40
C SER A 52 0.79 -5.48 -20.08
N ARG A 53 0.68 -5.50 -21.41
CA ARG A 53 0.28 -4.32 -22.18
C ARG A 53 -1.23 -4.28 -22.33
N THR A 54 -1.82 -3.14 -22.01
CA THR A 54 -3.22 -2.86 -22.33
C THR A 54 -3.40 -2.71 -23.85
N LYS A 55 -4.66 -2.71 -24.32
CA LYS A 55 -4.97 -2.45 -25.74
C LYS A 55 -4.48 -1.08 -26.23
N SER A 56 -4.28 -0.12 -25.33
CA SER A 56 -3.71 1.21 -25.61
C SER A 56 -2.18 1.24 -25.57
N GLY A 57 -1.52 0.10 -25.35
CA GLY A 57 -0.06 -0.03 -25.35
C GLY A 57 0.63 0.33 -24.03
N THR A 58 -0.12 0.67 -22.99
CA THR A 58 0.43 1.05 -21.68
C THR A 58 0.67 -0.18 -20.80
N LEU A 59 1.63 -0.09 -19.88
CA LEU A 59 2.04 -1.21 -19.02
C LEU A 59 1.19 -1.25 -17.74
N GLN A 60 0.89 -2.47 -17.28
CA GLN A 60 0.26 -2.70 -15.98
C GLN A 60 0.75 -4.05 -15.42
N ASN A 61 0.83 -4.16 -14.10
CA ASN A 61 1.21 -5.38 -13.41
C ASN A 61 0.10 -5.76 -12.41
N GLU A 62 -0.69 -6.79 -12.78
CA GLU A 62 -1.80 -7.27 -11.96
C GLU A 62 -1.35 -7.88 -10.63
N LYS A 63 -0.13 -8.44 -10.56
CA LYS A 63 0.39 -9.02 -9.34
C LYS A 63 0.75 -7.93 -8.34
N GLU A 64 1.49 -6.91 -8.77
CA GLU A 64 1.79 -5.73 -7.95
C GLU A 64 0.51 -5.03 -7.48
N ALA A 65 -0.44 -4.79 -8.40
CA ALA A 65 -1.73 -4.19 -8.04
C ALA A 65 -2.50 -5.02 -7.00
N SER A 66 -2.41 -6.35 -7.08
CA SER A 66 -3.00 -7.24 -6.07
C SER A 66 -2.34 -7.11 -4.70
N VAL A 67 -1.00 -6.97 -4.65
CA VAL A 67 -0.26 -6.74 -3.41
C VAL A 67 -0.62 -5.39 -2.81
N VAL A 68 -0.70 -4.33 -3.61
CA VAL A 68 -1.14 -3.01 -3.17
C VAL A 68 -2.53 -3.07 -2.53
N VAL A 69 -3.50 -3.68 -3.22
CA VAL A 69 -4.88 -3.81 -2.71
C VAL A 69 -4.89 -4.58 -1.40
N TYR A 70 -4.10 -5.64 -1.30
CA TYR A 70 -3.95 -6.42 -0.07
C TYR A 70 -3.40 -5.57 1.08
N LEU A 71 -2.34 -4.79 0.85
CA LEU A 71 -1.79 -3.89 1.87
C LEU A 71 -2.84 -2.87 2.34
N VAL A 72 -3.65 -2.33 1.42
CA VAL A 72 -4.75 -1.41 1.76
C VAL A 72 -5.85 -2.11 2.57
N GLU A 73 -6.16 -3.38 2.28
CA GLU A 73 -7.08 -4.17 3.10
C GLU A 73 -6.54 -4.39 4.52
N GLU A 74 -5.24 -4.64 4.69
CA GLU A 74 -4.61 -4.75 6.01
C GLU A 74 -4.61 -3.42 6.77
N LEU A 75 -4.32 -2.30 6.09
CA LEU A 75 -4.43 -0.95 6.64
C LEU A 75 -5.85 -0.69 7.18
N LYS A 76 -6.89 -1.01 6.38
CA LYS A 76 -8.29 -0.87 6.78
C LYS A 76 -8.64 -1.70 8.02
N LYS A 77 -8.22 -2.96 8.07
CA LYS A 77 -8.48 -3.85 9.22
C LYS A 77 -7.93 -3.25 10.50
N LYS A 78 -6.69 -2.76 10.45
CA LYS A 78 -6.01 -2.18 11.61
C LYS A 78 -6.54 -0.79 11.99
N ALA A 79 -6.84 0.05 11.01
CA ALA A 79 -7.53 1.33 11.25
C ALA A 79 -8.86 1.10 11.97
N SER A 80 -9.61 0.07 11.57
CA SER A 80 -10.87 -0.31 12.22
C SER A 80 -10.66 -0.74 13.69
N GLN A 81 -9.58 -1.48 13.98
CA GLN A 81 -9.21 -1.85 15.36
C GLN A 81 -8.87 -0.61 16.21
N ASN A 82 -8.20 0.37 15.61
CA ASN A 82 -7.82 1.64 16.25
C ASN A 82 -8.94 2.71 16.22
N ARG A 83 -10.10 2.40 15.63
CA ARG A 83 -11.23 3.32 15.44
C ARG A 83 -10.88 4.59 14.65
N ASP A 84 -9.91 4.51 13.74
CA ASP A 84 -9.55 5.62 12.86
C ASP A 84 -10.51 5.65 11.66
N ALA A 85 -11.43 6.61 11.66
CA ALA A 85 -12.42 6.79 10.61
C ALA A 85 -11.86 7.47 9.35
N HIS A 86 -10.66 8.05 9.40
CA HIS A 86 -10.07 8.86 8.33
C HIS A 86 -8.76 8.27 7.77
N TRP A 87 -8.52 6.98 8.01
CA TRP A 87 -7.30 6.28 7.60
C TRP A 87 -7.07 6.32 6.08
N ASP A 88 -8.13 6.45 5.29
CA ASP A 88 -8.13 6.48 3.83
C ASP A 88 -8.14 7.91 3.25
N HIS A 89 -8.00 8.93 4.10
CA HIS A 89 -7.82 10.30 3.65
C HIS A 89 -6.51 10.46 2.87
N VAL A 90 -6.49 11.32 1.86
CA VAL A 90 -5.33 11.49 0.96
C VAL A 90 -4.07 12.04 1.68
N ASP A 91 -4.25 12.70 2.82
CA ASP A 91 -3.13 13.16 3.67
C ASP A 91 -2.62 12.05 4.61
N ARG A 92 -3.34 10.93 4.71
CA ARG A 92 -2.97 9.75 5.53
C ARG A 92 -2.39 8.64 4.67
N LEU A 93 -3.02 8.34 3.54
CA LEU A 93 -2.63 7.28 2.63
C LEU A 93 -2.56 7.80 1.20
N ARG A 94 -1.42 7.55 0.54
CA ARG A 94 -1.26 7.69 -0.90
C ARG A 94 -0.67 6.45 -1.52
N ILE A 95 -1.11 6.15 -2.73
CA ILE A 95 -0.61 5.09 -3.59
C ILE A 95 -0.09 5.77 -4.84
N ILE A 96 1.21 5.72 -5.04
CA ILE A 96 1.88 6.39 -6.15
C ILE A 96 2.41 5.34 -7.11
N THR A 97 2.16 5.54 -8.40
CA THR A 97 2.71 4.68 -9.44
C THR A 97 3.20 5.48 -10.65
N SER A 98 4.08 4.88 -11.45
CA SER A 98 4.69 5.54 -12.60
C SER A 98 3.74 5.72 -13.78
N TYR A 99 2.70 4.89 -13.91
CA TYR A 99 1.88 4.81 -15.13
C TYR A 99 0.38 4.95 -14.87
N GLN A 100 -0.31 5.71 -15.73
CA GLN A 100 -1.76 5.92 -15.63
C GLN A 100 -2.58 4.62 -15.73
N SER A 101 -2.14 3.63 -16.51
CA SER A 101 -2.83 2.33 -16.54
C SER A 101 -2.76 1.58 -15.22
N GLN A 102 -1.64 1.70 -14.50
CA GLN A 102 -1.50 1.10 -13.18
C GLN A 102 -2.42 1.81 -12.17
N VAL A 103 -2.57 3.15 -12.25
CA VAL A 103 -3.58 3.90 -11.48
C VAL A 103 -4.97 3.32 -11.71
N VAL A 104 -5.41 3.25 -12.98
CA VAL A 104 -6.74 2.76 -13.34
C VAL A 104 -6.95 1.30 -12.90
N LEU A 105 -5.91 0.46 -13.00
CA LEU A 105 -5.96 -0.92 -12.56
C LEU A 105 -6.16 -1.02 -11.04
N ILE A 106 -5.35 -0.31 -10.26
CA ILE A 106 -5.41 -0.32 -8.80
C ILE A 106 -6.75 0.24 -8.32
N GLU A 107 -7.18 1.41 -8.82
CA GLU A 107 -8.48 2.00 -8.48
C GLU A 107 -9.64 1.05 -8.77
N ARG A 108 -9.61 0.39 -9.94
CA ARG A 108 -10.63 -0.60 -10.31
C ARG A 108 -10.67 -1.75 -9.31
N MET A 109 -9.53 -2.22 -8.83
CA MET A 109 -9.44 -3.31 -7.87
C MET A 109 -9.87 -2.87 -6.47
N LEU A 110 -9.45 -1.69 -6.01
CA LEU A 110 -9.88 -1.08 -4.75
C LEU A 110 -11.40 -0.90 -4.70
N ARG A 111 -11.99 -0.35 -5.78
CA ARG A 111 -13.45 -0.18 -5.90
C ARG A 111 -14.22 -1.49 -5.74
N ARG A 112 -13.70 -2.59 -6.31
CA ARG A 112 -14.32 -3.92 -6.19
C ARG A 112 -14.32 -4.45 -4.75
N ARG A 113 -13.43 -3.92 -3.90
CA ARG A 113 -13.32 -4.26 -2.47
C ARG A 113 -14.06 -3.25 -1.56
N GLY A 114 -14.76 -2.27 -2.13
CA GLY A 114 -15.40 -1.19 -1.36
C GLY A 114 -14.37 -0.32 -0.62
N LEU A 115 -13.19 -0.13 -1.23
CA LEU A 115 -12.13 0.76 -0.76
C LEU A 115 -12.19 2.08 -1.54
N ASN A 116 -11.67 3.15 -0.93
CA ASN A 116 -11.69 4.48 -1.51
C ASN A 116 -10.70 4.59 -2.68
N ASN A 117 -11.12 5.25 -3.76
CA ASN A 117 -10.33 5.36 -4.99
C ASN A 117 -9.46 6.62 -5.01
N GLY A 118 -9.71 7.61 -4.14
CA GLY A 118 -9.06 8.93 -4.19
C GLY A 118 -7.61 8.98 -3.72
N VAL A 119 -7.01 7.84 -3.37
CA VAL A 119 -5.64 7.76 -2.85
C VAL A 119 -4.61 7.36 -3.91
N VAL A 120 -5.04 6.96 -5.12
CA VAL A 120 -4.14 6.47 -6.18
C VAL A 120 -3.83 7.59 -7.16
N ALA A 121 -2.54 7.83 -7.42
CA ALA A 121 -2.13 8.86 -8.37
C ALA A 121 -0.81 8.49 -9.07
N THR A 122 -0.51 9.19 -10.17
CA THR A 122 0.83 9.09 -10.77
C THR A 122 1.85 9.88 -9.97
N VAL A 123 3.14 9.57 -10.16
CA VAL A 123 4.26 10.35 -9.59
C VAL A 123 4.10 11.84 -9.89
N ASP A 124 3.88 12.20 -11.16
CA ASP A 124 3.74 13.60 -11.58
C ASP A 124 2.57 14.30 -10.89
N SER A 125 1.42 13.61 -10.76
CA SER A 125 0.24 14.17 -10.08
C SER A 125 0.38 14.26 -8.56
N SER A 126 1.39 13.61 -7.99
CA SER A 126 1.68 13.59 -6.55
C SER A 126 2.79 14.56 -6.16
N GLN A 127 3.42 15.26 -7.11
CA GLN A 127 4.52 16.17 -6.82
C GLN A 127 4.06 17.31 -5.89
N GLY A 128 4.83 17.55 -4.82
CA GLY A 128 4.50 18.57 -3.81
C GLY A 128 3.36 18.17 -2.87
N SER A 129 2.92 16.92 -2.91
CA SER A 129 1.98 16.36 -1.93
C SER A 129 2.71 15.51 -0.89
N GLU A 130 2.14 15.44 0.31
CA GLU A 130 2.63 14.62 1.41
C GLU A 130 1.50 13.71 1.92
N ALA A 131 1.88 12.58 2.53
CA ALA A 131 0.98 11.71 3.26
C ALA A 131 1.73 10.99 4.38
N ASP A 132 1.02 10.59 5.44
CA ASP A 132 1.61 9.80 6.53
C ASP A 132 2.17 8.45 6.04
N VAL A 133 1.48 7.83 5.08
CA VAL A 133 1.86 6.55 4.45
C VAL A 133 1.81 6.70 2.94
N VAL A 134 2.90 6.26 2.31
CA VAL A 134 3.01 6.19 0.86
C VAL A 134 3.30 4.75 0.46
N ILE A 135 2.45 4.18 -0.39
CA ILE A 135 2.70 2.92 -1.10
C ILE A 135 3.21 3.27 -2.49
N LEU A 136 4.39 2.78 -2.84
CA LEU A 136 4.97 2.93 -4.18
C LEU A 136 4.72 1.64 -4.96
N SER A 137 4.14 1.75 -6.16
CA SER A 137 3.91 0.65 -7.10
C SER A 137 4.47 0.92 -8.48
#